data_AF-A0A0F9KG43-F1
#
_entry.id   AF-A0A0F9KG43-F1
#
_cell.length_a   1.000
_cell.length_b   1.000
_cell.length_c   1.000
_cell.angle_alpha   90.00
_cell.angle_beta   90.00
_cell.angle_gamma   90.00
#
_symmetry.space_group_name_H-M   'P 1'
#
loop_
_entity.id
_entity.type
_entity.pdbx_description
1 polymer ?
#
loop_
_entity_poly.entity_id
_entity_poly.type
_entity_poly.pdbx_seq_one_letter_code
_entity_poly.pdbx_strand_id
1 'polypeptide(L)'
;MGDFYEMFFEDAELASKLLEITLTSRNKREPSPVPMCGVPAKAIQNYIRRLIDKGYKVAICDQIEAPSMDKGLVKRDVVRVITPGMIIENEFLDEKTNNYVLALALNNDAIGLSYL
;
A
#
# COMPACT_ATOMS: atom_id res chain seq x y z
N MET A 1 -11.15 -1.36 6.38
CA MET A 1 -12.38 -2.12 6.63
C MET A 1 -13.58 -1.41 6.01
N GLY A 2 -14.49 -2.11 5.32
CA GLY A 2 -15.64 -1.46 4.69
C GLY A 2 -15.20 -0.40 3.67
N ASP A 3 -15.66 0.85 3.84
CA ASP A 3 -15.36 1.97 2.94
C ASP A 3 -13.97 2.60 3.12
N PHE A 4 -13.06 1.98 3.87
CA PHE A 4 -11.72 2.50 4.15
C PHE A 4 -10.62 1.45 3.95
N TYR A 5 -9.44 1.90 3.51
CA TYR A 5 -8.19 1.18 3.66
C TYR A 5 -7.48 1.68 4.91
N GLU A 6 -7.06 0.76 5.78
CA GLU A 6 -6.51 1.08 7.09
C GLU A 6 -5.12 0.49 7.22
N MET A 7 -4.26 1.24 7.90
CA MET A 7 -2.92 0.83 8.30
C MET A 7 -2.88 0.83 9.83
N PHE A 8 -2.09 -0.06 10.40
CA PHE A 8 -1.98 -0.26 11.85
C PHE A 8 -0.51 -0.20 12.29
N PHE A 9 -0.28 0.00 13.58
CA PHE A 9 1.06 -0.02 14.18
C PHE A 9 2.02 0.98 13.50
N GLU A 10 3.24 0.56 13.15
CA GLU A 10 4.27 1.42 12.58
C GLU A 10 3.86 1.99 11.22
N ASP A 11 3.11 1.21 10.41
CA ASP A 11 2.58 1.66 9.13
C ASP A 11 1.61 2.84 9.33
N ALA A 12 0.80 2.80 10.39
CA ALA A 12 -0.12 3.90 10.70
C ALA A 12 0.63 5.18 11.05
N GLU A 13 1.66 5.07 11.90
CA GLU A 13 2.47 6.22 12.31
C GLU A 13 3.22 6.83 11.14
N LEU A 14 3.84 5.99 10.31
CA LEU A 14 4.57 6.41 9.13
C LEU A 14 3.63 7.05 8.10
N ALA A 15 2.56 6.34 7.71
CA ALA A 15 1.64 6.81 6.69
C ALA A 15 0.90 8.08 7.11
N SER A 16 0.54 8.24 8.39
CA SER A 16 -0.09 9.47 8.90
C SER A 16 0.75 10.72 8.64
N LYS A 17 2.07 10.61 8.77
CA LYS A 17 3.03 11.69 8.53
C LYS A 17 3.22 11.93 7.03
N LEU A 18 3.39 10.87 6.24
CA LEU A 18 3.64 10.98 4.80
C LEU A 18 2.41 11.49 4.03
N LEU A 19 1.22 11.06 4.45
CA LEU A 19 -0.05 11.39 3.81
C LEU A 19 -0.76 12.57 4.45
N GLU A 20 -0.24 13.10 5.56
CA GLU A 20 -0.84 14.20 6.33
C GLU A 20 -2.29 13.90 6.71
N ILE A 21 -2.52 12.67 7.17
CA ILE A 21 -3.83 12.20 7.64
C ILE A 21 -3.80 11.98 9.15
N THR A 22 -4.98 12.02 9.78
CA THR A 22 -5.10 11.87 11.23
C THR A 22 -4.63 10.48 11.69
N LEU A 23 -3.64 10.46 12.58
CA LEU A 23 -3.31 9.28 13.38
C LEU A 23 -4.31 9.17 14.53
N THR A 24 -4.95 8.02 14.66
CA THR A 24 -5.84 7.67 15.77
C THR A 24 -5.40 6.33 16.34
N SER A 25 -6.21 5.74 17.20
CA SER A 25 -5.99 4.39 17.69
C SER A 25 -7.29 3.61 17.80
N ARG A 26 -7.17 2.30 17.60
CA ARG A 26 -8.22 1.32 17.82
C ARG A 26 -8.16 0.85 19.28
N ASN A 27 -9.32 0.56 19.86
CA ASN A 27 -9.46 0.16 21.27
C ASN A 27 -8.85 1.17 22.25
N LYS A 28 -9.19 2.46 22.11
CA LYS A 28 -8.69 3.57 22.95
C LYS A 28 -8.80 3.37 24.47
N ARG A 29 -9.65 2.44 24.91
CA ARG A 29 -9.92 2.16 26.33
C ARG A 29 -9.12 0.98 26.88
N GLU A 30 -8.37 0.28 26.03
CA GLU A 30 -7.52 -0.84 26.44
C GLU A 30 -6.13 -0.34 26.86
N PRO A 31 -5.39 -1.09 27.71
CA PRO A 31 -4.07 -0.69 28.19
C PRO A 31 -3.03 -0.47 27.07
N SER A 32 -3.24 -1.10 25.91
CA SER A 32 -2.37 -0.99 24.74
C SER A 32 -3.22 -0.69 23.50
N PRO A 33 -3.54 0.59 23.24
CA PRO A 33 -4.31 0.97 22.06
C PRO A 33 -3.46 0.82 20.80
N VAL A 34 -4.04 0.28 19.73
CA VAL A 34 -3.32 0.02 18.47
C VAL A 34 -3.33 1.28 17.61
N PRO A 35 -2.17 1.88 17.25
CA PRO A 35 -2.10 3.00 16.32
C PRO A 35 -2.78 2.64 15.00
N MET A 36 -3.56 3.57 14.45
CA MET A 36 -4.33 3.34 13.23
C MET A 36 -4.50 4.65 12.46
N CYS A 37 -4.38 4.58 11.14
CA CYS A 37 -4.86 5.62 10.24
C CYS A 37 -5.49 4.96 9.01
N GLY A 38 -6.26 5.71 8.24
CA GLY A 38 -6.93 5.16 7.08
C GLY A 38 -7.37 6.21 6.09
N VAL A 39 -7.62 5.74 4.87
CA VAL A 39 -8.03 6.57 3.74
C VAL A 39 -9.33 6.02 3.14
N PRO A 40 -10.24 6.88 2.65
CA PRO A 40 -11.47 6.42 2.01
C PRO A 40 -11.18 5.57 0.77
N ALA A 41 -11.86 4.43 0.61
CA ALA A 41 -11.67 3.51 -0.51
C ALA A 41 -11.86 4.20 -1.87
N LYS A 42 -12.82 5.14 -1.96
CA LYS A 42 -13.06 5.92 -3.18
C LYS A 42 -11.92 6.86 -3.58
N ALA A 43 -11.06 7.23 -2.63
CA ALA A 43 -9.96 8.17 -2.85
C ALA A 43 -8.58 7.49 -2.82
N ILE A 44 -8.54 6.14 -2.68
CA ILE A 44 -7.32 5.38 -2.43
C ILE A 44 -6.21 5.64 -3.45
N GLN A 45 -6.55 5.81 -4.73
CA GLN A 45 -5.57 5.99 -5.80
C GLN A 45 -4.67 7.21 -5.56
N ASN A 46 -5.24 8.34 -5.12
CA ASN A 46 -4.47 9.55 -4.85
C ASN A 46 -3.48 9.37 -3.68
N TYR A 47 -3.87 8.61 -2.65
CA TYR A 47 -3.00 8.33 -1.51
C TYR A 47 -1.89 7.34 -1.85
N ILE A 48 -2.21 6.31 -2.64
CA ILE A 48 -1.20 5.39 -3.18
C ILE A 48 -0.16 6.17 -3.98
N ARG A 49 -0.59 7.02 -4.92
CA ARG A 49 0.34 7.82 -5.73
C ARG A 49 1.34 8.60 -4.87
N ARG A 50 0.86 9.28 -3.82
CA ARG A 50 1.71 10.04 -2.89
C ARG A 50 2.73 9.18 -2.16
N LEU A 51 2.39 7.92 -1.83
CA LEU A 51 3.34 6.97 -1.22
C LEU A 51 4.37 6.50 -2.24
N ILE A 52 3.94 6.20 -3.46
CA ILE A 52 4.82 5.77 -4.56
C ILE A 52 5.80 6.88 -4.95
N ASP A 53 5.34 8.13 -5.07
CA ASP A 53 6.18 9.30 -5.37
C ASP A 53 7.24 9.54 -4.28
N LYS A 54 6.97 9.08 -3.05
CA LYS A 54 7.92 9.11 -1.91
C LYS A 54 8.81 7.86 -1.84
N GLY A 55 8.71 6.94 -2.81
CA GLY A 55 9.54 5.73 -2.92
C GLY A 55 9.04 4.53 -2.11
N TYR A 56 7.83 4.58 -1.54
CA TYR A 56 7.30 3.46 -0.75
C TYR A 56 6.64 2.41 -1.63
N LYS A 57 6.59 1.17 -1.11
CA LYS A 57 5.85 0.05 -1.70
C LYS A 57 4.54 -0.11 -0.93
N VAL A 58 3.45 -0.44 -1.62
CA VAL A 58 2.12 -0.53 -1.02
C VAL A 58 1.50 -1.88 -1.37
N ALA A 59 1.18 -2.67 -0.34
CA ALA A 59 0.37 -3.89 -0.50
C ALA A 59 -1.11 -3.56 -0.26
N ILE A 60 -1.97 -3.92 -1.19
CA ILE A 60 -3.42 -3.72 -1.09
C ILE A 60 -4.03 -5.06 -0.69
N CYS A 61 -4.66 -5.06 0.47
CA CYS A 61 -5.41 -6.19 1.00
C CYS A 61 -6.91 -5.91 0.84
N ASP A 62 -7.62 -6.77 0.11
CA ASP A 62 -9.04 -6.61 -0.18
C ASP A 62 -9.84 -7.87 0.18
N GLN A 63 -11.16 -7.72 0.25
CA GLN A 63 -12.10 -8.80 0.51
C GLN A 63 -12.24 -9.67 -0.75
N ILE A 64 -11.97 -10.96 -0.62
CA ILE A 64 -12.04 -11.91 -1.75
C ILE A 64 -13.33 -12.71 -1.79
N GLU A 65 -14.14 -12.62 -0.73
CA GLU A 65 -15.42 -13.31 -0.60
C GLU A 65 -16.56 -12.31 -0.48
N ALA A 66 -17.72 -12.66 -1.01
CA ALA A 66 -18.93 -11.86 -0.83
C ALA A 66 -19.27 -11.75 0.67
N PRO A 67 -19.73 -10.59 1.15
CA PRO A 67 -20.13 -10.44 2.55
C PRO A 67 -21.28 -11.41 2.86
N SER A 68 -21.01 -12.42 3.68
CA SER A 68 -22.04 -13.34 4.16
C SER A 68 -22.98 -12.62 5.14
N MET A 69 -24.25 -13.01 5.14
CA MET A 69 -25.23 -12.57 6.17
C MET A 69 -24.80 -13.02 7.58
N ASP A 70 -23.97 -14.06 7.67
CA ASP A 70 -23.36 -14.51 8.90
C ASP A 70 -22.22 -13.58 9.34
N LYS A 71 -22.21 -13.25 10.64
CA LYS A 71 -21.34 -12.26 11.30
C LYS A 71 -19.88 -12.74 11.47
N GLY A 72 -19.32 -13.36 10.45
CA GLY A 72 -17.92 -13.78 10.42
C GLY A 72 -16.99 -12.71 9.85
N LEU A 73 -15.69 -12.82 10.16
CA LEU A 73 -14.67 -12.10 9.41
C LEU A 73 -14.62 -12.68 7.99
N VAL A 74 -14.93 -11.86 6.99
CA VAL A 74 -14.75 -12.26 5.58
C VAL A 74 -13.27 -12.47 5.27
N LYS A 75 -12.98 -13.43 4.38
CA LYS A 75 -11.61 -13.71 3.94
C LYS A 75 -11.03 -12.50 3.18
N ARG A 76 -9.77 -12.21 3.47
CA ARG A 76 -9.01 -11.12 2.85
C ARG A 76 -7.67 -11.63 2.37
N ASP A 77 -7.20 -11.07 1.27
CA ASP A 77 -5.90 -11.42 0.69
C ASP A 77 -5.23 -10.20 0.06
N VAL A 78 -3.92 -10.28 -0.11
CA VAL A 78 -3.16 -9.27 -0.85
C VAL A 78 -3.44 -9.45 -2.33
N VAL A 79 -4.31 -8.60 -2.87
CA VAL A 79 -4.71 -8.67 -4.28
C VAL A 79 -3.71 -7.97 -5.20
N ARG A 80 -2.91 -7.04 -4.65
CA ARG A 80 -1.95 -6.25 -5.44
C ARG A 80 -0.81 -5.71 -4.58
N VAL A 81 0.39 -5.65 -5.16
CA VAL A 81 1.54 -4.96 -4.58
C VAL A 81 2.03 -3.93 -5.60
N ILE A 82 2.01 -2.66 -5.22
CA ILE A 82 2.43 -1.55 -6.05
C ILE A 82 3.81 -1.11 -5.58
N THR A 83 4.73 -0.95 -6.52
CA THR A 83 6.09 -0.48 -6.24
C THR A 83 6.45 0.64 -7.23
N PRO A 84 7.41 1.52 -6.90
CA PRO A 84 7.80 2.62 -7.79
C PRO A 84 8.22 2.19 -9.20
N GLY A 85 8.75 0.97 -9.35
CA GLY A 85 9.14 0.44 -10.66
C GLY A 85 8.06 -0.39 -11.37
N MET A 86 7.07 -0.91 -10.65
CA MET A 86 5.99 -1.74 -11.22
C MET A 86 4.66 -0.99 -11.17
N ILE A 87 4.64 0.20 -11.79
CA ILE A 87 3.44 1.02 -11.91
C ILE A 87 2.75 0.64 -13.23
N ILE A 88 1.53 0.14 -13.15
CA ILE A 88 0.76 -0.29 -14.33
C ILE A 88 -0.32 0.74 -14.69
N GLU A 89 -0.78 1.51 -13.70
CA GLU A 89 -1.80 2.53 -13.86
C GLU A 89 -1.22 3.79 -14.52
N ASN A 90 -1.81 4.19 -15.64
CA ASN A 90 -1.42 5.40 -16.35
C ASN A 90 -1.54 6.66 -15.47
N GLU A 91 -2.47 6.66 -14.51
CA GLU A 91 -2.68 7.79 -13.58
C GLU A 91 -1.48 8.07 -12.66
N PHE A 92 -0.58 7.09 -12.52
CA PHE A 92 0.64 7.18 -11.71
C PHE A 92 1.89 7.42 -12.55
N LEU A 93 1.81 7.30 -13.88
CA LEU A 93 2.93 7.50 -14.80
C LEU A 93 2.93 8.94 -15.35
N ASP A 94 4.12 9.50 -15.51
CA ASP A 94 4.30 10.71 -16.33
C ASP A 94 4.54 10.26 -17.78
N GLU A 95 3.61 10.62 -18.68
CA GLU A 95 3.64 10.30 -20.11
C GLU A 95 4.96 10.69 -20.81
N LYS A 96 5.72 11.61 -20.23
CA LYS A 96 6.99 12.09 -20.80
C LYS A 96 8.20 11.31 -20.31
N THR A 97 8.01 10.36 -19.40
CA THR A 97 9.10 9.62 -18.76
C THR A 97 8.87 8.13 -18.85
N ASN A 98 9.98 7.39 -18.99
CA ASN A 98 9.93 5.94 -18.90
C ASN A 98 10.07 5.53 -17.43
N ASN A 99 9.30 4.52 -17.03
CA ASN A 99 9.45 3.86 -15.74
C ASN A 99 10.06 2.47 -15.97
N TYR A 100 11.24 2.21 -15.38
CA TYR A 100 11.97 0.97 -15.56
C TYR A 100 12.23 0.28 -14.22
N VAL A 101 12.20 -1.04 -14.22
CA VAL A 101 12.72 -1.89 -13.15
C VAL A 101 14.02 -2.50 -13.60
N LEU A 102 15.10 -2.32 -12.83
CA LEU A 102 16.39 -2.95 -13.08
C LEU A 102 16.63 -4.09 -12.09
N ALA A 103 17.01 -5.24 -12.60
CA ALA A 103 17.57 -6.35 -11.83
C ALA A 103 19.05 -6.54 -12.18
N LEU A 104 19.88 -6.67 -11.15
CA LEU A 104 21.31 -6.95 -11.26
C LEU A 104 21.62 -8.29 -10.58
N ALA A 105 22.38 -9.13 -11.26
CA ALA A 105 22.89 -10.39 -10.74
C ALA A 105 24.43 -10.33 -10.73
N LEU A 106 25.02 -10.37 -9.55
CA LEU A 106 26.47 -10.35 -9.37
C LEU A 106 27.01 -11.79 -9.36
N ASN A 107 27.98 -12.07 -10.21
CA ASN A 107 28.80 -13.27 -10.21
C ASN A 107 30.28 -12.84 -10.20
N ASN A 108 31.18 -13.67 -9.65
CA ASN A 108 32.57 -13.29 -9.34
C ASN A 108 33.25 -12.41 -10.41
N ASP A 109 33.17 -12.83 -11.68
CA ASP A 109 33.80 -12.13 -12.81
C ASP A 109 32.81 -11.48 -13.78
N ALA A 110 31.51 -11.47 -13.46
CA ALA A 110 30.46 -11.01 -14.38
C ALA A 110 29.24 -10.38 -13.69
N ILE A 111 28.62 -9.42 -14.37
CA ILE A 111 27.37 -8.80 -13.93
C ILE A 111 26.30 -9.08 -14.98
N GLY A 112 25.24 -9.77 -14.56
CA GLY A 112 24.00 -9.89 -15.34
C GLY A 112 23.10 -8.69 -15.09
N LEU A 113 22.54 -8.12 -16.15
CA LEU A 113 21.61 -7.01 -16.09
C LEU A 113 20.35 -7.36 -16.88
N SER A 114 19.19 -7.12 -16.28
CA SER A 114 17.89 -7.23 -16.93
C SER A 114 17.05 -6.03 -16.51
N TYR A 115 16.35 -5.42 -17.47
CA TYR A 115 15.40 -4.35 -17.17
C TYR A 115 14.04 -4.66 -17.80
N LEU A 116 12.99 -4.16 -17.15
CA LEU A 116 11.62 -4.12 -17.65
C LEU A 116 11.19 -2.66 -17.74
#